data_AF-A0A1W9S6A8-F1
#
_entry.id   AF-A0A1W9S6A8-F1
#
_cell.length_a   1.000
_cell.length_b   1.000
_cell.length_c   1.000
_cell.angle_alpha   90.00
_cell.angle_beta   90.00
_cell.angle_gamma   90.00
#
_symmetry.space_group_name_H-M   'P 1'
#
loop_
_entity.id
_entity.type
_entity.pdbx_description
1 polymer ?
#
loop_
_entity_poly.entity_id
_entity_poly.type
_entity_poly.pdbx_seq_one_letter_code
_entity_poly.pdbx_strand_id
1 'polypeptide(L)'
;MVLKKATIKGDNKKNQMDTILRKNINWVGYVDWTVRDFHSFKTEHGVTYNAYPIQDDNSVLIDTVKKPYASRLGHLHLTVV
;
A
#
# COMPACT_ATOMS: atom_id res chain seq x y z
N MET A 1 13.99 -11.69 23.53
CA MET A 1 12.96 -10.76 23.05
C MET A 1 12.49 -11.27 21.69
N VAL A 2 11.33 -11.95 21.64
CA VAL A 2 10.90 -12.71 20.45
C VAL A 2 10.20 -11.76 19.47
N LEU A 3 10.82 -11.54 18.31
CA LEU A 3 10.19 -10.82 17.20
C LEU A 3 9.00 -11.65 16.68
N LYS A 4 7.78 -11.19 16.92
CA LYS A 4 6.59 -11.76 16.32
C LYS A 4 6.61 -11.43 14.82
N LYS A 5 6.86 -12.42 13.97
CA LYS A 5 6.61 -12.31 12.52
C LYS A 5 5.14 -11.95 12.31
N ALA A 6 4.87 -10.73 11.85
CA ALA A 6 3.54 -10.32 11.45
C ALA A 6 3.23 -10.97 10.09
N THR A 7 2.77 -12.23 10.12
CA THR A 7 2.09 -12.83 8.97
C THR A 7 0.72 -12.18 8.87
N ILE A 8 0.44 -11.50 7.75
CA ILE A 8 -0.94 -11.12 7.41
C ILE A 8 -1.70 -12.43 7.20
N LYS A 9 -2.47 -12.85 8.21
CA LYS A 9 -3.43 -13.95 8.05
C LYS A 9 -4.43 -13.51 7.00
N GLY A 10 -4.54 -14.30 5.93
CA GLY A 10 -5.54 -14.11 4.90
C GLY A 10 -6.93 -14.35 5.45
N ASP A 11 -7.52 -13.33 6.06
CA ASP A 11 -8.91 -13.33 6.48
C ASP A 11 -9.81 -12.98 5.28
N ASN A 12 -10.64 -13.95 4.89
CA ASN A 12 -11.84 -13.86 4.05
C ASN A 12 -11.70 -13.39 2.59
N LYS A 13 -11.47 -14.37 1.69
CA LYS A 13 -11.60 -14.30 0.22
C LYS A 13 -13.03 -14.02 -0.29
N LYS A 14 -13.66 -12.88 0.06
CA LYS A 14 -14.89 -12.48 -0.64
C LYS A 14 -14.97 -11.05 -1.17
N ASN A 15 -14.00 -10.17 -0.92
CA ASN A 15 -14.02 -8.79 -1.47
C ASN A 15 -12.63 -8.13 -1.63
N GLN A 16 -11.55 -8.90 -1.76
CA GLN A 16 -10.21 -8.33 -1.95
C GLN A 16 -9.87 -8.31 -3.45
N MET A 17 -9.72 -7.13 -4.04
CA MET A 17 -9.10 -6.96 -5.37
C MET A 17 -7.76 -7.70 -5.39
N ASP A 18 -7.44 -8.37 -6.49
CA ASP A 18 -6.15 -9.05 -6.65
C ASP A 18 -5.03 -8.00 -6.74
N THR A 19 -4.43 -7.68 -5.60
CA THR A 19 -3.33 -6.70 -5.51
C THR A 19 -1.95 -7.36 -5.54
N ILE A 20 -1.90 -8.69 -5.69
CA ILE A 20 -0.65 -9.45 -5.75
C ILE A 20 -0.01 -9.20 -7.13
N LEU A 21 1.18 -8.60 -7.14
CA LEU A 21 1.92 -8.32 -8.38
C LEU A 21 2.93 -9.42 -8.69
N ARG A 22 3.60 -9.90 -7.65
CA ARG A 22 4.57 -11.01 -7.69
C ARG A 22 4.57 -11.72 -6.33
N LYS A 23 5.24 -12.88 -6.26
CA LYS A 23 5.48 -13.55 -4.98
C LYS A 23 6.08 -12.54 -3.99
N ASN A 24 5.45 -12.42 -2.82
CA ASN A 24 5.84 -11.52 -1.72
C ASN A 24 5.79 -10.02 -2.03
N ILE A 25 5.20 -9.60 -3.15
CA ILE A 25 5.08 -8.19 -3.54
C ILE A 25 3.62 -7.90 -3.90
N ASN A 26 3.00 -7.06 -3.09
CA ASN A 26 1.60 -6.66 -3.27
C ASN A 26 1.51 -5.15 -3.44
N TRP A 27 0.45 -4.67 -4.06
CA TRP A 27 0.08 -3.25 -4.05
C TRP A 27 -0.80 -2.94 -2.84
N VAL A 28 -0.43 -1.92 -2.08
CA VAL A 28 -1.19 -1.41 -0.92
C VAL A 28 -1.43 0.11 -1.01
N GLY A 29 -1.18 0.69 -2.18
CA GLY A 29 -1.34 2.12 -2.45
C GLY A 29 -2.78 2.61 -2.35
N TYR A 30 -3.08 3.79 -2.89
CA TYR A 30 -4.43 4.37 -2.91
C TYR A 30 -4.80 4.92 -4.28
N VAL A 31 -6.03 4.68 -4.72
CA VAL A 31 -6.59 5.30 -5.92
C VAL A 31 -7.46 6.47 -5.49
N ASP A 32 -7.05 7.69 -5.84
CA ASP A 32 -7.82 8.90 -5.59
C ASP A 32 -8.51 9.33 -6.87
N TRP A 33 -9.76 8.89 -7.02
CA TRP A 33 -10.62 9.26 -8.14
C TRP A 33 -11.13 10.70 -8.09
N THR A 34 -10.89 11.43 -7.00
CA THR A 34 -11.50 12.75 -6.74
C THR A 34 -10.58 13.92 -7.10
N VAL A 35 -9.26 13.70 -7.09
CA VAL A 35 -8.31 14.74 -7.46
C VAL A 35 -8.50 15.14 -8.93
N ARG A 36 -8.51 16.46 -9.19
CA ARG A 36 -8.62 17.03 -10.55
C ARG A 36 -7.47 17.95 -10.92
N ASP A 37 -6.78 18.46 -9.91
CA ASP A 37 -5.54 19.23 -10.03
C ASP A 37 -4.52 18.65 -9.05
N PHE A 38 -3.38 18.24 -9.59
CA PHE A 38 -2.24 17.77 -8.82
C PHE A 38 -1.01 18.61 -9.18
N HIS A 39 -0.82 19.71 -8.46
CA HIS A 39 0.28 20.66 -8.70
C HIS A 39 0.25 21.27 -10.11
N SER A 40 -0.91 21.81 -10.51
CA SER A 40 -1.19 22.36 -11.84
C SER A 40 -1.22 21.33 -12.96
N PHE A 41 -1.11 20.04 -12.64
CA PHE A 41 -1.36 18.95 -13.58
C PHE A 41 -2.83 18.52 -13.50
N LYS A 42 -3.54 18.62 -14.63
CA LYS A 42 -4.95 18.20 -14.71
C LYS A 42 -5.07 16.69 -14.70
N THR A 43 -5.94 16.18 -13.84
CA THR A 43 -6.12 14.74 -13.59
C THR A 43 -7.59 14.36 -13.77
N GLU A 44 -8.05 14.33 -15.03
CA GLU A 44 -9.47 14.08 -15.36
C GLU A 44 -9.97 12.71 -14.87
N HIS A 45 -9.07 11.74 -14.77
CA HIS A 45 -9.35 10.38 -14.32
C HIS A 45 -8.82 10.07 -12.91
N GLY A 46 -8.43 11.10 -12.14
CA GLY A 46 -7.83 10.94 -10.81
C GLY A 46 -6.35 10.55 -10.86
N VAL A 47 -5.82 10.10 -9.72
CA VAL A 47 -4.41 9.66 -9.56
C VAL A 47 -4.31 8.41 -8.71
N THR A 48 -3.13 7.79 -8.75
CA THR A 48 -2.74 6.75 -7.79
C THR A 48 -1.54 7.19 -6.96
N TYR A 49 -1.58 6.87 -5.67
CA TYR A 49 -0.43 6.92 -4.76
C TYR A 49 0.01 5.48 -4.53
N ASN A 50 1.06 5.04 -5.22
CA ASN A 50 1.46 3.64 -5.15
C ASN A 50 2.36 3.37 -3.95
N ALA A 51 2.15 2.23 -3.30
CA ALA A 51 2.99 1.76 -2.20
C ALA A 51 3.08 0.24 -2.27
N TYR A 52 4.26 -0.31 -2.00
CA TYR A 52 4.56 -1.72 -2.23
C TYR A 52 5.33 -2.34 -1.05
N PRO A 53 4.68 -3.15 -0.20
CA PRO A 53 5.38 -3.99 0.75
C PRO A 53 6.10 -5.11 0.01
N ILE A 54 7.38 -5.28 0.32
CA ILE A 54 8.20 -6.40 -0.12
C ILE A 54 8.48 -7.25 1.13
N GLN A 55 7.98 -8.48 1.10
CA GLN A 55 8.14 -9.42 2.22
C GLN A 55 9.35 -10.31 1.99
N ASP A 56 10.36 -10.11 2.82
CA ASP A 56 11.59 -10.90 2.86
C ASP A 56 12.14 -10.92 4.29
N ASP A 57 13.33 -11.46 4.50
CA ASP A 57 14.03 -11.45 5.80
C ASP A 57 14.14 -10.03 6.38
N ASN A 58 14.36 -9.03 5.50
CA ASN A 58 14.29 -7.61 5.82
C ASN A 58 13.11 -6.98 5.07
N SER A 59 11.90 -7.15 5.61
CA SER A 59 10.69 -6.64 4.96
C SER A 59 10.65 -5.10 4.96
N VAL A 60 10.33 -4.52 3.80
CA VAL A 60 10.30 -3.06 3.58
C VAL A 60 9.02 -2.62 2.89
N LEU A 61 8.66 -1.35 3.06
CA LEU A 61 7.60 -0.69 2.33
C LEU A 61 8.22 0.34 1.40
N ILE A 62 8.05 0.17 0.09
CA ILE A 62 8.42 1.16 -0.91
C ILE A 62 7.33 2.23 -0.97
N ASP A 63 7.73 3.48 -0.79
CA ASP A 63 6.87 4.67 -0.83
C ASP A 63 5.72 4.68 0.20
N THR A 64 4.96 5.78 0.21
CA THR A 64 3.77 5.95 1.04
C THR A 64 2.65 6.61 0.24
N VAL A 65 1.50 6.82 0.89
CA VAL A 65 0.37 7.54 0.30
C VAL A 65 0.26 8.95 0.87
N LYS A 66 -0.50 9.83 0.18
CA LYS A 66 -0.76 11.18 0.65
C LYS A 66 -1.40 11.17 2.05
N LYS A 67 -1.07 12.16 2.88
CA LYS A 67 -1.46 12.27 4.31
C LYS A 67 -2.91 11.86 4.64
N PRO A 68 -3.96 12.29 3.89
CA PRO A 68 -5.35 11.90 4.19
C PRO A 68 -5.59 10.39 4.16
N TYR A 69 -4.77 9.65 3.42
CA TYR A 69 -4.90 8.21 3.21
C TYR A 69 -3.90 7.38 4.02
N ALA A 70 -3.07 8.01 4.86
CA ALA A 70 -2.01 7.34 5.60
C ALA A 70 -2.52 6.21 6.52
N SER A 71 -3.76 6.32 7.02
CA SER A 71 -4.41 5.27 7.81
C SER A 71 -4.55 3.94 7.06
N ARG A 72 -4.58 3.96 5.71
CA ARG A 72 -4.58 2.74 4.89
C ARG A 72 -3.33 1.90 5.09
N LEU A 73 -2.20 2.53 5.41
CA LEU A 73 -0.92 1.85 5.64
C LEU A 73 -0.64 1.57 7.13
N GLY A 74 -1.44 2.12 8.04
CA GLY A 74 -1.17 2.08 9.49
C GLY A 74 -1.15 0.69 10.13
N HIS A 75 -1.59 -0.35 9.42
CA HIS A 75 -1.50 -1.74 9.86
C HIS A 75 -0.16 -2.41 9.48
N LEU A 76 0.65 -1.78 8.63
CA LEU A 76 1.94 -2.27 8.17
C LEU A 76 3.05 -1.82 9.12
N HIS A 77 3.78 -2.79 9.65
CA HIS A 77 4.92 -2.56 10.55
C HIS A 77 6.22 -2.86 9.80
N LEU A 78 6.47 -2.08 8.75
CA LEU A 78 7.63 -2.24 7.85
C LEU A 78 8.46 -0.96 7.86
N THR A 79 9.76 -1.10 7.63
CA THR A 79 10.64 0.06 7.38
C THR A 79 10.27 0.67 6.03
N VAL A 80 10.06 1.99 5.99
CA VAL A 80 9.80 2.72 4.76
C VAL A 80 11.12 3.04 4.06
N VAL A 81 11.20 2.76 2.76
CA VAL A 81 12.35 3.05 1.89
C VAL A 81 11.94 4.02 0.79
#